data_AF-A0A938J5V5-F1
#
_entry.id   AF-A0A938J5V5-F1
#
_cell.length_a   1.000
_cell.length_b   1.000
_cell.length_c   1.000
_cell.angle_alpha   90.00
_cell.angle_beta   90.00
_cell.angle_gamma   90.00
#
_symmetry.space_group_name_H-M   'P 1'
#
loop_
_entity.id
_entity.type
_entity.pdbx_description
1 polymer ?
#
loop_
_entity_poly.entity_id
_entity_poly.type
_entity_poly.pdbx_seq_one_letter_code
_entity_poly.pdbx_strand_id
1 'polypeptide(L)'
;MNRPGVSFILALVSLVLSPILIFIEFTAWFGAAMISYEPANPLWTKILSFAIVGLIALLALTLPVLAIRSGRRARAAAKLTGAGGSGLATAAVVIGVIVVAGVLAAQVNFLFAAFG
;
A
#
# COMPACT_ATOMS: atom_id res chain seq x y z
N MET A 1 11.93 11.41 18.09
CA MET A 1 10.56 11.18 18.61
C MET A 1 9.55 11.32 17.47
N ASN A 2 8.81 10.26 17.11
CA ASN A 2 7.75 10.38 16.11
C ASN A 2 6.56 11.12 16.72
N ARG A 3 6.24 12.31 16.18
CA ARG A 3 5.09 13.10 16.64
C ARG A 3 3.79 12.43 16.18
N PRO A 4 2.76 12.30 17.04
CA PRO A 4 1.48 11.66 16.69
C PRO A 4 0.81 12.24 15.44
N GLY A 5 0.99 13.54 15.19
CA GLY A 5 0.49 14.20 13.98
C GLY A 5 1.12 13.66 12.70
N VAL A 6 2.42 13.32 12.69
CA VAL A 6 3.11 12.79 11.50
C VAL A 6 2.57 11.40 11.15
N SER A 7 2.34 10.54 12.15
CA SER A 7 1.73 9.22 11.89
C SER A 7 0.31 9.34 11.36
N PHE A 8 -0.46 10.33 11.81
CA PHE A 8 -1.82 10.55 11.33
C PHE A 8 -1.83 11.06 9.88
N ILE A 9 -0.95 12.01 9.54
CA ILE A 9 -0.78 12.49 8.16
C ILE A 9 -0.38 11.32 7.24
N LEU A 10 0.57 10.47 7.65
CA LEU A 10 0.96 9.30 6.87
C LEU A 10 -0.21 8.33 6.64
N ALA A 11 -1.07 8.15 7.64
CA ALA A 11 -2.26 7.31 7.50
C ALA A 11 -3.28 7.91 6.52
N LEU A 12 -3.50 9.23 6.54
CA LEU A 12 -4.36 9.92 5.58
C LEU A 12 -3.80 9.87 4.15
N VAL A 13 -2.49 10.10 4.01
CA VAL A 13 -1.80 9.98 2.72
C VAL A 13 -1.95 8.57 2.18
N SER A 14 -1.77 7.55 3.03
CA SER A 14 -2.01 6.16 2.63
C SER A 14 -3.47 5.89 2.25
N LEU A 15 -4.44 6.44 2.97
CA LEU A 15 -5.86 6.27 2.67
C LEU A 15 -6.22 6.78 1.26
N VAL A 16 -5.57 7.84 0.80
CA VAL A 16 -5.81 8.43 -0.52
C VAL A 16 -4.93 7.79 -1.60
N LEU A 17 -3.64 7.59 -1.33
CA LEU A 17 -2.70 7.08 -2.33
C LEU A 17 -2.86 5.57 -2.58
N SER A 18 -3.21 4.76 -1.59
CA SER A 18 -3.37 3.32 -1.80
C SER A 18 -4.45 2.97 -2.84
N PRO A 19 -5.66 3.57 -2.83
CA PRO A 19 -6.64 3.39 -3.92
C PRO A 19 -6.11 3.83 -5.29
N ILE A 20 -5.38 4.95 -5.36
CA ILE A 20 -4.80 5.45 -6.62
C ILE A 20 -3.75 4.46 -7.14
N LEU A 21 -2.88 3.95 -6.26
CA LEU A 21 -1.86 2.97 -6.63
C LEU A 21 -2.49 1.65 -7.10
N ILE A 22 -3.55 1.17 -6.45
CA ILE A 22 -4.32 -0.01 -6.90
C ILE A 22 -4.91 0.22 -8.29
N PHE A 23 -5.45 1.42 -8.57
CA PHE A 23 -5.99 1.74 -9.88
C PHE A 23 -4.91 1.79 -10.97
N ILE A 24 -3.75 2.37 -10.66
CA ILE A 24 -2.59 2.37 -11.55
C ILE A 24 -2.08 0.94 -11.78
N GLU A 25 -2.04 0.12 -10.73
CA GLU A 25 -1.66 -1.29 -10.79
C GLU A 25 -2.60 -2.09 -11.70
N PHE A 26 -3.92 -1.87 -11.59
CA PHE A 26 -4.91 -2.46 -12.48
C PHE A 26 -4.56 -2.15 -13.93
N THR A 27 -4.37 -0.87 -14.25
CA THR A 27 -4.06 -0.42 -15.61
C THR A 27 -2.73 -0.99 -16.11
N ALA A 28 -1.71 -1.01 -15.25
CA ALA A 28 -0.39 -1.58 -15.57
C ALA A 28 -0.48 -3.09 -15.82
N TRP A 29 -1.33 -3.81 -15.08
CA TRP A 29 -1.56 -5.23 -15.28
C TRP A 29 -2.18 -5.54 -16.64
N PHE A 30 -3.20 -4.77 -17.07
CA PHE A 30 -3.75 -4.91 -18.43
C PHE A 30 -2.69 -4.65 -19.50
N GLY A 31 -1.86 -3.62 -19.32
CA GLY A 31 -0.75 -3.34 -20.23
C GLY A 31 0.28 -4.48 -20.27
N ALA A 32 0.67 -5.01 -19.12
CA ALA A 32 1.59 -6.15 -19.01
C ALA A 32 1.00 -7.41 -19.67
N ALA A 33 -0.30 -7.68 -19.49
CA ALA A 33 -0.98 -8.78 -20.14
C ALA A 33 -0.93 -8.64 -21.68
N MET A 34 -1.25 -7.46 -22.22
CA MET A 34 -1.16 -7.20 -23.67
C MET A 34 0.26 -7.41 -24.21
N ILE A 35 1.28 -6.90 -23.50
CA ILE A 35 2.70 -7.10 -23.86
C ILE A 35 3.07 -8.59 -23.85
N SER A 36 2.54 -9.34 -22.88
CA SER A 36 2.81 -10.77 -22.70
C SER A 36 2.22 -11.63 -23.81
N TYR A 37 1.03 -11.29 -24.31
CA TYR A 37 0.35 -12.04 -25.36
C TYR A 37 0.94 -11.80 -26.76
N GLU A 38 1.60 -10.67 -27.00
CA GLU A 38 2.23 -10.37 -28.28
C GLU A 38 3.46 -11.28 -28.52
N PRO A 39 3.45 -12.15 -29.55
CA PRO A 39 4.56 -13.07 -29.81
C PRO A 39 5.84 -12.36 -30.26
N ALA A 40 5.72 -11.19 -30.90
CA ALA A 40 6.87 -10.42 -31.38
C ALA A 40 7.70 -9.80 -30.25
N ASN A 41 7.11 -9.67 -29.05
CA ASN A 41 7.80 -9.05 -27.93
C ASN A 41 8.85 -10.00 -27.33
N PRO A 42 10.08 -9.51 -27.10
CA PRO A 42 11.12 -10.32 -26.50
C PRO A 42 10.80 -10.63 -25.03
N LEU A 43 11.26 -11.78 -24.56
CA LEU A 43 10.99 -12.32 -23.22
C LEU A 43 11.31 -11.33 -22.09
N TRP A 44 12.40 -10.56 -22.21
CA TRP A 44 12.81 -9.59 -21.19
C TRP A 44 11.79 -8.46 -21.02
N THR A 45 11.12 -8.02 -22.09
CA THR A 45 10.10 -6.97 -22.02
C THR A 45 8.85 -7.47 -21.29
N LYS A 46 8.48 -8.73 -21.50
CA LYS A 46 7.38 -9.39 -20.78
C LYS A 46 7.67 -9.45 -19.29
N ILE A 47 8.87 -9.92 -18.92
CA ILE A 47 9.31 -10.00 -17.52
C ILE A 47 9.32 -8.60 -16.87
N LEU A 48 9.89 -7.59 -17.54
CA LEU A 48 9.93 -6.21 -17.02
C LEU A 48 8.53 -5.64 -16.80
N SER A 49 7.57 -5.92 -17.69
CA SER A 49 6.21 -5.42 -17.55
C SER A 49 5.54 -5.92 -16.26
N PHE A 50 5.70 -7.21 -15.92
CA PHE A 50 5.19 -7.76 -14.66
C PHE A 50 6.01 -7.32 -13.45
N ALA A 51 7.32 -7.10 -13.60
CA ALA A 51 8.16 -6.56 -12.53
C ALA A 51 7.67 -5.15 -12.12
N ILE A 52 7.26 -4.31 -13.08
CA ILE A 52 6.69 -2.99 -12.80
C ILE A 52 5.38 -3.12 -12.03
N VAL A 53 4.48 -4.02 -12.43
CA VAL A 53 3.22 -4.28 -11.71
C VAL A 53 3.51 -4.68 -10.25
N GLY A 54 4.46 -5.61 -10.04
CA GLY A 54 4.86 -6.04 -8.70
C GLY A 54 5.45 -4.90 -7.84
N LEU A 55 6.21 -3.99 -8.44
CA LEU A 55 6.71 -2.81 -7.73
C LEU A 55 5.58 -1.87 -7.29
N ILE A 56 4.56 -1.67 -8.13
CA ILE A 56 3.39 -0.86 -7.76
C ILE A 56 2.63 -1.50 -6.60
N ALA A 57 2.43 -2.82 -6.63
CA ALA A 57 1.81 -3.58 -5.55
C ALA A 57 2.56 -3.41 -4.21
N LEU A 58 3.89 -3.50 -4.24
CA LEU A 58 4.75 -3.29 -3.07
C LEU A 58 4.63 -1.85 -2.54
N LEU A 59 4.58 -0.86 -3.42
CA LEU A 59 4.35 0.54 -3.03
C LEU A 59 2.98 0.73 -2.37
N ALA A 60 1.93 0.12 -2.92
CA ALA A 60 0.57 0.19 -2.38
C ALA A 60 0.48 -0.40 -0.96
N LEU A 61 1.27 -1.44 -0.66
CA LEU A 61 1.35 -2.08 0.66
C LEU A 61 2.28 -1.38 1.65
N THR A 62 3.40 -0.81 1.19
CA THR A 62 4.38 -0.19 2.08
C THR A 62 3.85 1.06 2.77
N LEU A 63 3.06 1.90 2.07
CA LEU A 63 2.45 3.11 2.63
C LEU A 63 1.60 2.84 3.90
N PRO A 64 0.60 1.95 3.88
CA PRO A 64 -0.22 1.69 5.06
C PRO A 64 0.57 0.95 6.15
N VAL A 65 1.55 0.10 5.80
CA VAL A 65 2.43 -0.56 6.78
C VAL A 65 3.30 0.47 7.53
N LEU A 66 3.82 1.49 6.84
CA LEU A 66 4.57 2.58 7.46
C LEU A 66 3.67 3.44 8.36
N ALA A 67 2.42 3.70 7.96
CA ALA A 67 1.44 4.38 8.80
C ALA A 67 1.17 3.60 10.10
N ILE A 68 0.98 2.27 10.02
CA ILE A 68 0.79 1.42 11.20
C ILE A 68 2.03 1.42 12.09
N ARG A 69 3.22 1.22 11.52
CA ARG A 69 4.47 1.15 12.29
C ARG A 69 4.76 2.48 13.00
N SER A 70 4.56 3.60 12.31
CA SER A 70 4.75 4.94 12.88
C SER A 70 3.72 5.24 13.97
N GLY A 71 2.45 4.90 13.76
CA GLY A 71 1.38 5.06 14.76
C GLY A 71 1.59 4.20 16.00
N ARG A 72 2.01 2.93 15.86
CA ARG A 72 2.35 2.05 17.00
C ARG A 72 3.50 2.62 17.83
N ARG A 73 4.56 3.12 17.17
CA ARG A 73 5.69 3.77 17.86
C ARG A 73 5.27 5.05 18.58
N ALA A 74 4.45 5.89 17.95
CA ALA A 74 3.94 7.11 18.57
C ALA A 74 3.04 6.81 19.77
N ARG A 75 2.20 5.77 19.69
CA ARG A 75 1.34 5.32 20.79
C ARG A 75 2.16 4.79 21.97
N ALA A 76 3.19 3.98 21.71
CA ALA A 76 4.08 3.49 22.75
C ALA A 76 4.82 4.63 23.46
N ALA A 77 5.32 5.60 22.70
CA ALA A 77 5.97 6.79 23.26
C ALA A 77 5.00 7.62 24.14
N ALA A 78 3.78 7.87 23.68
CA ALA A 78 2.77 8.63 24.43
C ALA A 78 2.37 7.96 25.75
N LYS A 79 2.30 6.62 25.80
CA LYS A 79 2.06 5.88 27.04
C LYS A 79 3.19 6.01 28.05
N LEU A 80 4.43 6.04 27.58
CA LEU A 80 5.63 6.10 28.43
C LEU A 80 5.91 7.51 28.95
N THR A 81 5.60 8.55 28.18
CA THR A 81 5.92 9.94 28.54
C THR A 81 4.73 10.73 29.08
N GLY A 82 3.52 10.16 29.09
CA GLY A 82 2.29 10.88 29.43
C GLY A 82 1.94 12.02 28.45
N ALA A 83 2.64 12.12 27.32
CA ALA A 83 2.43 13.18 26.34
C ALA A 83 1.06 13.02 25.66
N GLY A 84 0.31 14.12 25.58
CA GLY A 84 -0.96 14.18 24.86
C GLY A 84 -0.82 13.76 23.37
N GLY A 85 -1.91 13.26 22.79
CA GLY A 85 -1.96 12.85 21.38
C GLY A 85 -2.05 11.34 21.11
N SER A 86 -2.29 10.52 22.13
CA SER A 86 -2.53 9.07 21.98
C SER A 86 -3.72 8.74 21.04
N GLY A 87 -4.72 9.62 20.95
CA GLY A 87 -5.87 9.44 20.06
C GLY A 87 -5.47 9.45 18.58
N LEU A 88 -4.67 10.43 18.16
CA LEU A 88 -4.19 10.54 16.78
C LEU A 88 -3.31 9.36 16.37
N ALA A 89 -2.42 8.91 17.27
CA ALA A 89 -1.59 7.73 17.03
C ALA A 89 -2.43 6.44 16.91
N THR A 90 -3.53 6.35 17.65
CA THR A 90 -4.47 5.21 17.56
C THR A 90 -5.26 5.26 16.26
N ALA A 91 -5.78 6.43 15.89
CA ALA A 91 -6.47 6.65 14.63
C ALA A 91 -5.58 6.31 13.42
N ALA A 92 -4.30 6.71 13.45
CA ALA A 92 -3.32 6.37 12.43
C ALA A 92 -3.16 4.85 12.24
N VAL A 93 -3.13 4.09 13.34
CA VAL A 93 -3.05 2.63 13.27
C VAL A 93 -4.33 2.02 12.70
N VAL A 94 -5.51 2.49 13.14
CA VAL A 94 -6.80 1.97 12.67
C VAL A 94 -6.97 2.22 11.17
N ILE A 95 -6.73 3.45 10.71
CA ILE A 95 -6.78 3.81 9.29
C ILE A 95 -5.79 2.94 8.51
N GLY A 96 -4.54 2.84 8.97
CA GLY A 96 -3.54 2.02 8.31
C GLY A 96 -3.97 0.55 8.19
N VAL A 97 -4.58 -0.04 9.22
CA VAL A 97 -5.09 -1.43 9.19
C VAL A 97 -6.22 -1.58 8.17
N ILE A 98 -7.18 -0.66 8.14
CA ILE A 98 -8.28 -0.67 7.16
C ILE A 98 -7.72 -0.61 5.74
N VAL A 99 -6.75 0.28 5.49
CA VAL A 99 -6.13 0.42 4.17
C VAL A 99 -5.33 -0.83 3.80
N VAL A 100 -4.54 -1.42 4.72
CA VAL A 100 -3.87 -2.72 4.46
C VAL A 100 -4.89 -3.78 4.06
N ALA A 101 -5.98 -3.93 4.80
CA ALA A 101 -7.00 -4.93 4.50
C ALA A 101 -7.63 -4.71 3.12
N GLY A 102 -7.92 -3.45 2.76
CA GLY A 102 -8.43 -3.10 1.43
C GLY A 102 -7.44 -3.40 0.31
N VAL A 103 -6.16 -3.05 0.49
CA VAL A 103 -5.10 -3.37 -0.49
C VAL A 103 -4.98 -4.88 -0.65
N LEU A 104 -4.93 -5.66 0.44
CA LEU A 104 -4.84 -7.12 0.37
C LEU A 104 -6.06 -7.74 -0.31
N ALA A 105 -7.27 -7.24 -0.05
CA ALA A 105 -8.47 -7.71 -0.73
C ALA A 105 -8.39 -7.45 -2.24
N ALA A 106 -7.91 -6.28 -2.66
CA ALA A 106 -7.69 -5.96 -4.06
C ALA A 106 -6.65 -6.89 -4.71
N GLN A 107 -5.54 -7.16 -4.01
CA GLN A 107 -4.48 -8.08 -4.45
C GLN A 107 -5.01 -9.52 -4.63
N VAL A 108 -5.83 -10.00 -3.70
CA VAL A 108 -6.46 -11.32 -3.82
C VAL A 108 -7.39 -11.37 -5.03
N ASN A 109 -8.18 -10.32 -5.27
CA ASN A 109 -9.04 -10.24 -6.45
C ASN A 109 -8.22 -10.22 -7.75
N PHE A 110 -7.09 -9.52 -7.78
CA PHE A 110 -6.17 -9.54 -8.92
C PHE A 110 -5.63 -10.94 -9.21
N LEU A 111 -5.23 -11.68 -8.18
CA LEU A 111 -4.75 -13.05 -8.35
C LEU A 111 -5.85 -13.95 -8.92
N PHE A 112 -7.09 -13.82 -8.43
CA PHE A 112 -8.21 -14.54 -9.02
C PHE A 112 -8.47 -14.13 -10.47
N ALA A 113 -8.43 -12.84 -10.81
CA ALA A 113 -8.62 -12.38 -12.19
C ALA A 113 -7.47 -12.80 -13.14
N ALA A 114 -6.28 -13.04 -12.61
CA ALA A 114 -5.12 -13.44 -13.41
C ALA A 114 -5.00 -14.95 -13.64
N PHE A 115 -5.53 -15.77 -12.72
CA PHE A 115 -5.32 -17.24 -12.73
C PHE A 115 -6.60 -18.07 -12.67
N GLY A 116 -7.77 -17.46 -12.43
CA GLY A 116 -9.09 -18.11 -12.43
C GLY A 116 -9.79 -17.99 -13.77
#